data_AF-A0A426T4V5-F1
#
_entry.id   AF-A0A426T4V5-F1
#
_cell.length_a   1.000
_cell.length_b   1.000
_cell.length_c   1.000
_cell.angle_alpha   90.00
_cell.angle_beta   90.00
_cell.angle_gamma   90.00
#
_symmetry.space_group_name_H-M   'P 1'
#
loop_
_entity.id
_entity.type
_entity.pdbx_description
1 polymer ?
#
loop_
_entity_poly.entity_id
_entity_poly.type
_entity_poly.pdbx_seq_one_letter_code
_entity_poly.pdbx_strand_id
1 'polypeptide(L)' 'MVELRPLLEEEREEFIRRNQAAFLEALAEEMPEGEEVISREEILESLLAPKAQAFQVYWRMTW' A
#
# COMPACT_ATOMS: atom_id res chain seq x y z
N MET A 1 -5.85 -19.47 -2.62
CA MET A 1 -6.50 -18.67 -3.68
C MET A 1 -6.30 -17.19 -3.35
N VAL A 2 -5.89 -16.37 -4.32
CA VAL A 2 -5.78 -14.92 -4.12
C VAL A 2 -7.16 -14.28 -4.26
N GLU A 3 -7.54 -13.44 -3.30
CA GLU A 3 -8.78 -12.68 -3.32
C GLU A 3 -8.44 -11.18 -3.27
N LEU A 4 -9.03 -10.40 -4.18
CA LEU A 4 -8.92 -8.94 -4.17
C LEU A 4 -10.20 -8.37 -3.57
N ARG A 5 -10.05 -7.58 -2.51
CA ARG A 5 -11.18 -6.87 -1.88
C ARG A 5 -10.99 -5.37 -2.05
N PRO A 6 -12.05 -4.60 -2.39
CA PRO A 6 -11.96 -3.15 -2.42
C PRO A 6 -11.45 -2.59 -1.09
N LEU A 7 -10.60 -1.58 -1.15
CA LEU A 7 -10.14 -0.87 0.04
C LEU A 7 -11.31 -0.06 0.62
N LEU A 8 -11.65 -0.30 1.89
CA LEU A 8 -12.65 0.48 2.60
C LEU A 8 -12.03 1.76 3.18
N GLU A 9 -12.86 2.78 3.40
CA GLU A 9 -12.42 4.08 3.90
C GLU A 9 -11.77 3.98 5.29
N GLU A 10 -12.33 3.14 6.17
CA GLU A 10 -11.81 2.85 7.51
C GLU A 10 -10.47 2.09 7.51
N GLU A 11 -10.13 1.42 6.40
CA GLU A 11 -8.90 0.64 6.26
C GLU A 11 -7.75 1.45 5.62
N ARG A 12 -8.05 2.64 5.10
CA ARG A 12 -7.12 3.46 4.30
C ARG A 12 -5.82 3.79 5.02
N GLU A 13 -5.88 4.15 6.30
CA GLU A 13 -4.67 4.48 7.07
C GLU A 13 -3.72 3.28 7.20
N GLU A 14 -4.29 2.13 7.53
CA GLU A 14 -3.53 0.89 7.67
C GLU A 14 -2.98 0.42 6.32
N PHE A 15 -3.73 0.64 5.23
CA PHE A 15 -3.27 0.37 3.88
C PHE A 15 -2.04 1.23 3.49
N ILE A 16 -2.08 2.53 3.77
CA ILE A 16 -0.96 3.45 3.51
C ILE A 16 0.27 3.00 4.28
N ARG A 17 0.12 2.75 5.59
CA ARG A 17 1.20 2.31 6.47
C ARG A 17 1.86 1.00 5.99
N ARG A 18 1.06 0.02 5.56
CA ARG A 18 1.58 -1.26 5.03
C ARG A 18 2.32 -1.10 3.72
N ASN A 19 1.80 -0.27 2.80
CA ASN A 19 2.49 0.00 1.54
C ASN A 19 3.85 0.65 1.80
N GLN A 20 3.90 1.68 2.63
CA GLN A 20 5.16 2.35 2.98
C GLN A 20 6.18 1.37 3.58
N ALA A 21 5.75 0.52 4.52
CA ALA A 21 6.62 -0.49 5.12
C ALA A 21 7.13 -1.53 4.08
N ALA A 22 6.27 -2.01 3.19
CA ALA A 22 6.64 -2.99 2.17
C ALA A 22 7.61 -2.39 1.13
N PHE A 23 7.42 -1.13 0.74
CA PHE A 23 8.33 -0.43 -0.16
C PHE A 23 9.71 -0.21 0.50
N LEU A 24 9.73 0.20 1.77
CA LEU A 24 10.98 0.31 2.54
C LEU A 24 11.70 -1.03 2.64
N GLU A 25 10.99 -2.12 2.93
CA GLU A 25 11.59 -3.46 3.02
C GLU A 25 12.16 -3.93 1.67
N ALA A 26 11.44 -3.70 0.57
CA ALA A 26 11.88 -4.07 -0.77
C ALA A 26 13.13 -3.30 -1.25
N LEU A 27 13.35 -2.09 -0.75
CA LEU A 27 14.45 -1.21 -1.17
C LEU A 27 15.50 -0.99 -0.08
N ALA A 28 15.40 -1.68 1.07
CA ALA A 28 16.22 -1.44 2.26
C ALA A 28 17.74 -1.54 2.01
N GLU A 29 18.17 -2.32 1.01
CA GLU A 29 19.60 -2.46 0.65
C GLU A 29 20.09 -1.38 -0.34
N GLU A 30 19.18 -0.64 -0.99
CA GLU A 30 19.48 0.34 -2.04
C GLU A 30 19.23 1.79 -1.62
N MET A 31 18.62 2.03 -0.46
CA MET A 31 18.22 3.38 -0.03
C MET A 31 19.25 4.10 0.84
N PRO A 32 19.57 5.36 0.52
CA PRO A 32 20.27 6.27 1.43
C PRO A 32 19.46 6.53 2.72
N GLU A 33 20.16 6.74 3.83
CA GLU A 33 19.54 7.11 5.12
C GLU A 33 18.71 8.40 4.98
N GLY A 34 17.43 8.34 5.34
CA GLY A 34 16.54 9.51 5.40
C GLY A 34 15.74 9.81 4.12
N GLU A 35 15.84 8.99 3.08
CA GLU A 35 14.95 9.09 1.91
C GLU A 35 13.64 8.32 2.13
N GLU A 36 12.52 8.94 1.73
CA GLU A 36 11.23 8.27 1.62
C GLU A 36 11.04 7.77 0.19
N VAL A 37 10.71 6.48 -0.01
CA VAL A 37 10.45 5.89 -1.34
C VAL A 37 9.25 6.55 -2.02
N ILE A 38 8.22 6.80 -1.23
CA ILE A 38 6.96 7.39 -1.65
C ILE A 38 6.36 8.11 -0.45
N SER A 39 6.08 9.40 -0.64
CA SER A 39 5.50 10.23 0.42
C SER A 39 4.06 9.79 0.70
N ARG A 40 3.58 10.09 1.91
CA ARG A 40 2.18 9.87 2.27
C ARG A 40 1.25 10.65 1.33
N GLU A 41 1.63 11.86 0.98
CA GLU A 41 0.92 12.76 0.08
C GLU A 41 0.73 12.12 -1.30
N GLU A 42 1.78 11.56 -1.90
CA GLU A 42 1.69 10.86 -3.20
C GLU A 42 0.76 9.65 -3.16
N ILE A 43 0.78 8.88 -2.06
CA ILE A 43 -0.15 7.75 -1.89
C ILE A 43 -1.60 8.27 -1.83
N LEU A 44 -1.85 9.33 -1.07
CA LEU A 44 -3.18 9.93 -0.95
C LEU A 44 -3.68 10.51 -2.28
N GLU A 45 -2.83 11.23 -3.01
CA GLU A 45 -3.15 11.74 -4.35
C GLU A 45 -3.54 10.59 -5.30
N SER A 46 -2.79 9.49 -5.25
CA SER A 46 -3.08 8.30 -6.05
C SER A 46 -4.42 7.65 -5.66
N LEU A 47 -4.73 7.56 -4.38
CA LEU A 47 -6.00 7.00 -3.88
C LEU A 47 -7.21 7.89 -4.20
N LEU A 48 -7.02 9.21 -4.25
CA LEU A 48 -8.09 10.19 -4.49
C LEU A 48 -8.28 10.51 -5.97
N ALA A 49 -7.43 9.97 -6.87
CA ALA A 49 -7.56 10.22 -8.29
C ALA A 49 -8.94 9.73 -8.81
N PRO A 50 -9.61 10.47 -9.71
CA PRO A 50 -11.02 10.20 -10.08
C PRO A 50 -11.33 8.81 -10.65
N LYS A 51 -10.30 8.09 -11.12
CA LYS A 51 -10.41 6.75 -11.71
C LYS A 51 -9.62 5.70 -10.92
N ALA A 52 -9.08 6.06 -9.75
CA ALA A 52 -8.34 5.14 -8.93
C ALA A 52 -9.26 4.05 -8.36
N GLN A 53 -8.74 2.85 -8.31
CA GLN A 53 -9.34 1.73 -7.59
C GLN A 53 -8.25 1.10 -6.74
N ALA A 54 -8.50 1.03 -5.43
CA ALA A 54 -7.59 0.41 -4.49
C ALA A 54 -8.17 -0.92 -4.03
N PHE A 55 -7.32 -1.95 -4.00
CA PHE A 55 -7.68 -3.29 -3.56
C PHE A 55 -6.66 -3.79 -2.55
N GLN A 56 -7.15 -4.50 -1.53
CA GLN A 56 -6.35 -5.30 -0.64
C GLN A 56 -6.25 -6.73 -1.16
N VAL A 57 -5.05 -7.29 -1.09
CA VAL A 57 -4.75 -8.67 -1.49
C VAL A 57 -4.87 -9.58 -0.28
N TYR A 58 -5.74 -10.58 -0.34
CA TYR A 58 -5.89 -11.60 0.70
C TYR A 58 -5.50 -12.96 0.17
N TRP A 59 -4.79 -13.73 0.99
CA TRP A 59 -4.53 -15.14 0.71
C TRP A 59 -5.53 -16.02 1.44
N ARG A 60 -6.46 -16.62 0.69
CA ARG A 60 -7.37 -17.62 1.25
C ARG A 60 -6.63 -18.95 1.33
N MET A 61 -6.23 -19.34 2.55
CA MET A 61 -5.79 -20.70 2.84
C MET A 61 -7.00 -21.62 2.78
N THR A 62 -7.08 -22.44 1.74
CA THR A 62 -8.01 -23.56 1.68
C THR A 62 -7.41 -24.69 2.50
N TRP A 63 -8.05 -25.00 3.63
CA TRP A 63 -7.81 -26.23 4.40
C TRP A 63 -8.75 -27.32 3.88
#